data_AF-A0A8J3NRV6-F1
#
_entry.id   AF-A0A8J3NRV6-F1
#
_cell.length_a   1.000
_cell.length_b   1.000
_cell.length_c   1.000
_cell.angle_alpha   90.00
_cell.angle_beta   90.00
_cell.angle_gamma   90.00
#
_symmetry.space_group_name_H-M   'P 1'
#
loop_
_entity.id
_entity.type
_entity.pdbx_description
1 polymer ?
#
loop_
_entity_poly.entity_id
_entity_poly.type
_entity_poly.pdbx_seq_one_letter_code
_entity_poly.pdbx_strand_id
1 'polypeptide(L)'
;MTSQSPEGAAVPPCPEDHLTAVQRAILDVDEAIIRLEERARHELTRAVVEKYLCADGTSKALANWAMQPLPTLWPVVASLTATVTVAGEDPDAARARGREEIRAAVTARFGPQTELLHLRTAISPPADGQQVWGAQASVTVQFGTKAVTRDGAIVNTNRLSQGTQDNVTLDVDQDGPRRIGNPIILTTELDPDTDAPITANPRPAAETVASLDDDTAREVLALRRSQLALTQAAIRTTTLMFVRSVHHVETVYERADVFLTGLGLAPLPRAYRIDLHATVDVLMIADTMADALTRCWQADQVAELPTAPRLDTDKPRLLPEAVHLGNHVWRQTFEHTMRAWIRDAADLDTARAQGVAAAADYLMRLRPPTQPVVTVTAVSPEPVIDHLLDPATD
;
A
#
# COMPACT_ATOMS: atom_id res chain seq x y z
N MET A 1 42.05 -21.13 55.37
CA MET A 1 42.09 -20.45 54.07
C MET A 1 41.50 -21.38 53.03
N THR A 2 40.24 -21.16 52.67
CA THR A 2 39.63 -21.72 51.45
C THR A 2 38.61 -20.69 51.00
N SER A 3 38.95 -20.05 49.88
CA SER A 3 38.18 -19.03 49.19
C SER A 3 37.00 -19.69 48.47
N GLN A 4 35.78 -19.22 48.73
CA GLN A 4 34.64 -19.48 47.84
C GLN A 4 34.50 -18.28 46.90
N SER A 5 34.70 -18.54 45.61
CA SER A 5 34.27 -17.65 44.52
C SER A 5 32.74 -17.62 44.46
N PRO A 6 32.11 -16.46 44.20
CA PRO A 6 30.68 -16.40 43.95
C PRO A 6 30.37 -16.99 42.57
N GLU A 7 29.44 -17.95 42.55
CA GLU A 7 28.83 -18.51 41.36
C GLU A 7 28.23 -17.41 40.48
N GLY A 8 28.52 -17.51 39.18
CA GLY A 8 28.01 -16.59 38.17
C GLY A 8 26.49 -16.60 38.12
N ALA A 9 25.90 -15.41 38.16
CA ALA A 9 24.50 -15.22 37.83
C ALA A 9 24.26 -15.75 36.41
N ALA A 10 23.42 -16.77 36.29
CA ALA A 10 22.96 -17.29 35.01
C ALA A 10 22.30 -16.14 34.24
N VAL A 11 22.79 -15.89 33.02
CA VAL A 11 22.13 -15.01 32.06
C VAL A 11 20.72 -15.56 31.84
N PRO A 12 19.65 -14.78 32.05
CA PRO A 12 18.30 -15.27 31.80
C PRO A 12 18.16 -15.67 30.32
N PRO A 13 17.50 -16.80 30.01
CA PRO A 13 17.30 -17.23 28.64
C PRO A 13 16.52 -16.17 27.84
N CYS A 14 16.84 -16.04 26.56
CA CYS A 14 16.14 -15.12 25.67
C CYS A 14 14.64 -15.49 25.61
N PRO A 15 13.71 -14.52 25.76
CA PRO A 15 12.27 -14.80 25.82
C PRO A 15 11.70 -15.49 24.57
N GLU A 16 12.39 -15.42 23.44
CA GLU A 16 11.99 -16.05 22.17
C GLU A 16 12.06 -17.59 22.19
N ASP A 17 12.84 -18.19 23.10
CA ASP A 17 13.04 -19.64 23.19
C ASP A 17 11.80 -20.40 23.72
N HIS A 18 10.81 -19.69 24.28
CA HIS A 18 9.61 -20.28 24.89
C HIS A 18 8.31 -20.07 24.10
N LEU A 19 8.37 -19.46 22.91
CA LEU A 19 7.18 -19.21 22.10
C LEU A 19 6.61 -20.48 21.47
N THR A 20 5.29 -20.63 21.46
CA THR A 20 4.61 -21.68 20.70
C THR A 20 4.72 -21.41 19.19
N ALA A 21 4.46 -22.43 18.36
CA ALA A 21 4.47 -22.27 16.90
C ALA A 21 3.45 -21.21 16.41
N VAL A 22 2.30 -21.11 17.10
CA VAL A 22 1.26 -20.11 16.78
C VAL A 22 1.75 -18.70 17.11
N GLN A 23 2.38 -18.52 18.28
CA GLN A 23 2.94 -17.23 18.72
C GLN A 23 4.07 -16.74 17.79
N ARG A 24 4.95 -17.63 17.33
CA ARG A 24 5.94 -17.27 16.29
C ARG A 24 5.28 -16.85 14.99
N ALA A 25 4.25 -17.57 14.55
CA ALA A 25 3.54 -17.22 13.33
C ALA A 25 2.84 -15.84 13.41
N ILE A 26 2.42 -15.39 14.61
CA ILE A 26 1.91 -14.02 14.81
C ILE A 26 3.02 -13.01 14.52
N LEU A 27 4.20 -13.20 15.13
CA LEU A 27 5.35 -12.32 14.93
C LEU A 27 5.79 -12.27 13.45
N ASP A 28 5.78 -13.41 12.76
CA ASP A 28 6.12 -13.50 11.34
C ASP A 28 5.14 -12.71 10.46
N VAL A 29 3.83 -12.81 10.74
CA VAL A 29 2.80 -12.07 10.00
C VAL A 29 2.87 -10.58 10.29
N ASP A 30 3.09 -10.18 11.55
CA ASP A 30 3.30 -8.77 11.89
C ASP A 30 4.54 -8.20 11.21
N GLU A 31 5.64 -8.96 11.12
CA GLU A 31 6.84 -8.57 10.38
C GLU A 31 6.54 -8.45 8.87
N ALA A 32 5.71 -9.33 8.30
CA ALA A 32 5.27 -9.23 6.91
C ALA A 32 4.41 -7.98 6.65
N ILE A 33 3.51 -7.61 7.57
CA ILE A 33 2.70 -6.39 7.50
C ILE A 33 3.62 -5.16 7.53
N ILE A 34 4.54 -5.11 8.49
CA ILE A 34 5.54 -4.03 8.61
C ILE A 34 6.34 -3.87 7.31
N ARG A 35 6.90 -4.96 6.78
CA ARG A 35 7.68 -4.93 5.53
C ARG A 35 6.83 -4.47 4.33
N LEU A 36 5.56 -4.86 4.27
CA LEU A 36 4.65 -4.43 3.21
C LEU A 36 4.38 -2.92 3.31
N GLU A 37 4.13 -2.39 4.51
CA GLU A 37 3.93 -0.96 4.74
C GLU A 37 5.18 -0.13 4.38
N GLU A 38 6.36 -0.58 4.78
CA GLU A 38 7.64 0.07 4.46
C GLU A 38 7.87 0.14 2.96
N ARG A 39 7.72 -1.00 2.25
CA ARG A 39 7.86 -1.06 0.79
C ARG A 39 6.80 -0.23 0.08
N ALA A 40 5.55 -0.27 0.57
CA ALA A 40 4.46 0.56 0.02
C ALA A 40 4.80 2.04 0.09
N ARG A 41 5.35 2.52 1.21
CA ARG A 41 5.79 3.90 1.34
C ARG A 41 6.95 4.22 0.42
N HIS A 42 7.98 3.39 0.39
CA HIS A 42 9.14 3.59 -0.46
C HIS A 42 8.74 3.70 -1.94
N GLU A 43 7.95 2.74 -2.42
CA GLU A 43 7.48 2.71 -3.81
C GLU A 43 6.55 3.87 -4.15
N LEU A 44 5.67 4.27 -3.24
CA LEU A 44 4.82 5.45 -3.43
C LEU A 44 5.64 6.74 -3.46
N THR A 45 6.60 6.91 -2.57
CA THR A 45 7.52 8.07 -2.55
C THR A 45 8.32 8.12 -3.84
N ARG A 46 8.88 6.98 -4.28
CA ARG A 46 9.58 6.85 -5.57
C ARG A 46 8.67 7.25 -6.73
N ALA A 47 7.44 6.72 -6.77
CA ALA A 47 6.46 7.06 -7.81
C ALA A 47 6.11 8.56 -7.84
N VAL A 48 6.11 9.26 -6.70
CA VAL A 48 5.92 10.72 -6.66
C VAL A 48 7.14 11.45 -7.21
N VAL A 49 8.34 11.07 -6.79
CA VAL A 49 9.61 11.66 -7.26
C VAL A 49 9.78 11.50 -8.77
N GLU A 50 9.44 10.31 -9.29
CA GLU A 50 9.46 9.98 -10.71
C GLU A 50 8.27 10.57 -11.49
N LYS A 51 7.38 11.32 -10.82
CA LYS A 51 6.19 11.99 -11.37
C LYS A 51 5.17 11.04 -11.98
N TYR A 52 5.13 9.78 -11.52
CA TYR A 52 4.12 8.78 -11.88
C TYR A 52 2.83 8.92 -11.06
N LEU A 53 2.93 9.49 -9.86
CA LEU A 53 1.82 9.71 -8.94
C LEU A 53 1.88 11.14 -8.38
N CYS A 54 0.74 11.77 -8.16
CA CYS A 54 0.70 13.03 -7.41
C CYS A 54 0.69 12.78 -5.89
N ALA A 55 1.15 13.76 -5.10
CA ALA A 55 1.18 13.64 -3.64
C ALA A 55 -0.23 13.36 -3.04
N ASP A 56 -1.28 13.96 -3.60
CA ASP A 56 -2.67 13.70 -3.21
C ASP A 56 -3.11 12.27 -3.54
N GLY A 57 -2.67 11.73 -4.68
CA GLY A 57 -2.93 10.35 -5.10
C GLY A 57 -2.27 9.35 -4.14
N THR A 58 -1.09 9.68 -3.64
CA THR A 58 -0.35 8.89 -2.65
C THR A 58 -1.08 8.80 -1.31
N SER A 59 -1.60 9.95 -0.85
CA SER A 59 -2.37 10.01 0.40
C SER A 59 -3.66 9.20 0.31
N LYS A 60 -4.35 9.26 -0.84
CA LYS A 60 -5.54 8.44 -1.13
C LYS A 60 -5.22 6.95 -1.22
N ALA A 61 -4.11 6.58 -1.84
CA ALA A 61 -3.67 5.19 -1.93
C ALA A 61 -3.42 4.59 -0.54
N LEU A 62 -2.61 5.27 0.29
CA LEU A 62 -2.34 4.82 1.67
C LEU A 62 -3.60 4.70 2.51
N ALA A 63 -4.51 5.69 2.41
CA ALA A 63 -5.79 5.63 3.11
C ALA A 63 -6.64 4.43 2.68
N ASN A 64 -6.71 4.13 1.38
CA ASN A 64 -7.44 2.97 0.86
C ASN A 64 -6.81 1.63 1.28
N TRP A 65 -5.50 1.61 1.56
CA TRP A 65 -4.79 0.42 2.02
C TRP A 65 -4.78 0.27 3.55
N ALA A 66 -5.51 1.16 4.26
CA ALA A 66 -5.49 1.28 5.71
C ALA A 66 -4.09 1.49 6.29
N MET A 67 -3.19 2.11 5.52
CA MET A 67 -1.84 2.44 5.93
C MET A 67 -1.76 3.88 6.44
N GLN A 68 -0.83 4.16 7.35
CA GLN A 68 -0.60 5.54 7.80
C GLN A 68 -0.19 6.44 6.61
N PRO A 69 -0.56 7.73 6.60
CA PRO A 69 -0.11 8.63 5.55
C PRO A 69 1.42 8.79 5.55
N LEU A 70 1.99 9.28 4.44
CA LEU A 70 3.42 9.62 4.42
C LEU A 70 3.72 10.73 5.44
N PRO A 71 4.93 10.74 6.04
CA PRO A 71 5.39 11.90 6.78
C PRO A 71 5.27 13.16 5.91
N THR A 72 4.77 14.23 6.50
CA THR A 72 4.74 15.55 5.85
C THR A 72 5.70 16.48 6.58
N LEU A 73 6.20 17.49 5.88
CA LEU A 73 7.04 18.51 6.48
C LEU A 73 6.16 19.52 7.24
N TRP A 74 6.36 19.58 8.54
CA TRP A 74 5.69 20.53 9.43
C TRP A 74 6.62 21.71 9.70
N PRO A 75 6.22 22.94 9.33
CA PRO A 75 6.92 24.15 9.78
C PRO A 75 6.71 24.35 11.27
N VAL A 76 7.82 24.31 12.02
CA VAL A 76 7.85 24.48 13.47
C VAL A 76 8.72 25.66 13.81
N VAL A 77 8.27 26.45 14.79
CA VAL A 77 9.08 27.45 15.46
C VAL A 77 9.36 27.02 16.88
N ALA A 78 10.63 27.06 17.27
CA ALA A 78 11.06 26.75 18.61
C ALA A 78 11.85 27.92 19.20
N SER A 79 11.58 28.20 20.46
CA SER A 79 12.44 29.06 21.29
C SER A 79 13.45 28.17 22.00
N LEU A 80 14.73 28.52 21.88
CA LEU A 80 15.86 27.80 22.40
C LEU A 80 16.67 28.71 23.32
N THR A 81 17.20 28.14 24.39
CA THR A 81 18.34 28.71 25.11
C THR A 81 19.59 28.00 24.62
N ALA A 82 20.54 28.77 24.11
CA ALA A 82 21.86 28.30 23.71
C ALA A 82 22.90 28.79 24.72
N THR A 83 23.78 27.91 25.20
CA THR A 83 24.93 28.31 26.01
C THR A 83 26.21 27.81 25.36
N VAL A 84 27.19 28.69 25.22
CA VAL A 84 28.51 28.40 24.64
C VAL A 84 29.59 29.12 25.43
N THR A 85 30.77 28.53 25.47
CA THR A 85 31.94 29.13 26.14
C THR A 85 32.95 29.52 25.07
N VAL A 86 33.28 30.82 24.99
CA VAL A 86 34.13 31.37 23.93
C VAL A 86 35.37 32.04 24.50
N ALA A 87 36.53 31.78 23.89
CA ALA A 87 37.75 32.51 24.20
C ALA A 87 37.75 33.90 23.54
N GLY A 88 38.14 34.94 24.28
CA GLY A 88 38.16 36.31 23.77
C GLY A 88 38.88 37.31 24.67
N GLU A 89 39.50 38.31 24.05
CA GLU A 89 40.23 39.39 24.71
C GLU A 89 39.29 40.49 25.25
N ASP A 90 38.11 40.67 24.62
CA ASP A 90 37.12 41.68 24.97
C ASP A 90 35.65 41.17 24.80
N PRO A 91 34.66 41.85 25.43
CA PRO A 91 33.26 41.42 25.41
C PRO A 91 32.59 41.42 24.03
N ASP A 92 32.99 42.32 23.13
CA ASP A 92 32.35 42.49 21.82
C ASP A 92 32.83 41.42 20.84
N ALA A 93 34.14 41.13 20.85
CA ALA A 93 34.73 40.00 20.14
C ALA A 93 34.14 38.66 20.62
N ALA A 94 34.02 38.48 21.94
CA ALA A 94 33.37 37.30 22.53
C ALA A 94 31.89 37.19 22.09
N ARG A 95 31.14 38.31 22.05
CA ARG A 95 29.75 38.31 21.58
C ARG A 95 29.62 37.92 20.11
N ALA A 96 30.49 38.46 19.24
CA ALA A 96 30.47 38.15 17.81
C ALA A 96 30.76 36.68 17.55
N ARG A 97 31.80 36.14 18.20
CA ARG A 97 32.19 34.74 18.09
C ARG A 97 31.13 33.79 18.65
N GLY A 98 30.60 34.07 19.84
CA GLY A 98 29.51 33.29 20.42
C GLY A 98 28.27 33.25 19.53
N ARG A 99 27.94 34.37 18.87
CA ARG A 99 26.83 34.43 17.91
C ARG A 99 27.04 33.52 16.70
N GLU A 100 28.27 33.45 16.19
CA GLU A 100 28.62 32.61 15.05
C GLU A 100 28.62 31.12 15.42
N GLU A 101 29.22 30.77 16.56
CA GLU A 101 29.23 29.39 17.08
C GLU A 101 27.81 28.89 17.38
N ILE A 102 26.96 29.73 17.99
CA ILE A 102 25.54 29.41 18.22
C ILE A 102 24.79 29.22 16.89
N ARG A 103 25.02 30.10 15.90
CA ARG A 103 24.38 29.95 14.58
C ARG A 103 24.82 28.65 13.91
N ALA A 104 26.11 28.34 13.92
CA ALA A 104 26.66 27.12 13.35
C ALA A 104 26.07 25.87 14.03
N ALA A 105 26.00 25.85 15.37
CA ALA A 105 25.41 24.75 16.12
C ALA A 105 23.92 24.57 15.81
N VAL A 106 23.15 25.66 15.74
CA VAL A 106 21.73 25.62 15.37
C VAL A 106 21.54 25.07 13.95
N THR A 107 22.28 25.56 12.96
CA THR A 107 22.18 25.07 11.59
C THR A 107 22.64 23.62 11.46
N ALA A 108 23.68 23.21 12.19
CA ALA A 108 24.15 21.83 12.21
C ALA A 108 23.13 20.88 12.87
N ARG A 109 22.39 21.36 13.88
CA ARG A 109 21.38 20.56 14.59
C ARG A 109 20.08 20.38 13.81
N PHE A 110 19.55 21.48 13.27
CA PHE A 110 18.22 21.53 12.65
C PHE A 110 18.28 21.48 11.12
N GLY A 111 19.48 21.51 10.54
CA GLY A 111 19.72 21.40 9.11
C GLY A 111 19.88 22.75 8.40
N PRO A 112 20.36 22.71 7.13
CA PRO A 112 20.73 23.90 6.37
C PRO A 112 19.55 24.82 6.02
N GLN A 113 18.32 24.32 6.06
CA GLN A 113 17.11 25.09 5.80
C GLN A 113 16.55 25.80 7.05
N THR A 114 17.28 25.78 8.17
CA THR A 114 16.85 26.44 9.41
C THR A 114 16.99 27.95 9.29
N GLU A 115 15.91 28.67 9.55
CA GLU A 115 15.88 30.12 9.61
C GLU A 115 15.99 30.58 11.07
N LEU A 116 16.98 31.42 11.38
CA LEU A 116 17.07 32.10 12.68
C LEU A 116 16.25 33.38 12.63
N LEU A 117 15.03 33.32 13.18
CA LEU A 117 14.12 34.48 13.27
C LEU A 117 14.62 35.52 14.27
N HIS A 118 15.20 35.07 15.38
CA HIS A 118 15.69 35.95 16.44
C HIS A 118 16.89 35.34 17.16
N LEU A 119 17.88 36.16 17.49
CA LEU A 119 19.07 35.76 18.24
C LEU A 119 19.54 36.90 19.13
N ARG A 120 19.38 36.75 20.45
CA ARG A 120 19.89 37.68 21.46
C ARG A 120 20.93 36.99 22.31
N THR A 121 22.16 37.51 22.30
CA THR A 121 23.30 36.96 23.04
C THR A 121 23.66 37.87 24.21
N ALA A 122 23.62 37.32 25.42
CA ALA A 122 24.20 37.89 26.62
C ALA A 122 25.58 37.28 26.86
N ILE A 123 26.51 38.08 27.38
CA ILE A 123 27.88 37.66 27.68
C ILE A 123 28.11 37.85 29.18
N SER A 124 28.61 36.81 29.82
CA SER A 124 29.03 36.81 31.22
C SER A 124 30.55 36.94 31.30
N PRO A 125 31.07 37.78 32.21
CA PRO A 125 32.50 37.97 32.36
C PRO A 125 33.22 36.66 32.72
N PRO A 126 34.51 36.54 32.35
CA PRO A 126 35.29 35.38 32.70
C PRO A 126 35.38 35.20 34.22
N ALA A 127 35.42 33.94 34.66
CA ALA A 127 35.84 33.63 36.03
C ALA A 127 37.33 34.00 36.21
N ASP A 128 37.68 34.51 37.38
CA ASP A 128 38.95 35.17 37.70
C ASP A 128 40.18 34.59 36.96
N GLY A 129 40.81 35.44 36.14
CA GLY A 129 42.11 35.18 35.51
C GLY A 129 42.09 34.43 34.18
N GLN A 130 40.93 34.01 33.66
CA GLN A 130 40.82 33.38 32.33
C GLN A 130 40.31 34.37 31.27
N GLN A 131 40.72 34.21 30.00
CA GLN A 131 40.15 34.95 28.84
C GLN A 131 38.99 34.16 28.21
N VAL A 132 38.13 33.57 29.05
CA VAL A 132 37.07 32.66 28.64
C VAL A 132 35.73 33.23 29.07
N TRP A 133 34.95 33.69 28.10
CA TRP A 133 33.66 34.31 28.31
C TRP A 133 32.54 33.27 28.16
N GLY A 134 31.56 33.32 29.06
CA GLY A 134 30.31 32.59 28.88
C GLY A 134 29.38 33.39 27.98
N ALA A 135 28.85 32.77 26.92
CA ALA A 135 27.81 33.35 26.09
C ALA A 135 26.52 32.55 26.25
N GLN A 136 25.46 33.22 26.67
CA GLN A 136 24.11 32.65 26.71
C GLN A 136 23.24 33.40 25.72
N ALA A 137 22.48 32.68 24.90
CA ALA A 137 21.57 33.29 23.95
C ALA A 137 20.17 32.72 24.02
N SER A 138 19.18 33.59 23.83
CA SER A 138 17.83 33.19 23.47
C SER A 138 17.71 33.25 21.95
N VAL A 139 17.35 32.11 21.36
CA VAL A 139 17.25 31.93 19.91
C VAL A 139 15.83 31.52 19.57
N THR A 140 15.24 32.13 18.54
CA THR A 140 14.00 31.64 17.94
C THR A 140 14.33 31.15 16.55
N VAL A 141 14.05 29.87 16.30
CA VAL A 141 14.33 29.20 15.03
C VAL A 141 13.05 28.75 14.37
N GLN A 142 13.02 28.80 13.05
CA GLN A 142 12.01 28.17 12.21
C GLN A 142 12.68 27.08 11.37
N PHE A 143 12.13 25.88 11.41
CA PHE A 143 12.63 24.75 10.62
C PHE A 143 11.51 23.77 10.29
N GLY A 144 11.76 22.87 9.35
CA GLY A 144 10.84 21.79 8.99
C GLY A 144 11.13 20.51 9.77
N THR A 145 10.10 19.85 10.30
CA THR A 145 10.22 18.52 10.90
C THR A 145 9.26 17.54 10.22
N LYS A 146 9.72 16.33 9.93
CA LYS A 146 8.90 15.32 9.25
C LYS A 146 8.09 14.52 10.26
N ALA A 147 6.77 14.47 10.06
CA ALA A 147 5.87 13.65 10.89
C ALA A 147 4.56 13.32 10.18
N VAL A 148 3.95 12.20 10.57
CA VAL A 148 2.62 11.76 10.10
C VAL A 148 1.51 12.63 10.70
N THR A 149 1.66 13.03 11.97
CA THR A 149 0.68 13.82 12.71
C THR A 149 1.29 15.10 13.25
N ARG A 150 0.40 16.04 13.58
CA ARG A 150 0.75 17.29 14.28
C ARG A 150 1.52 17.02 15.57
N ASP A 151 1.02 16.11 16.40
CA ASP A 151 1.62 15.85 17.72
C ASP A 151 2.96 15.12 17.56
N GLY A 152 3.09 14.25 16.54
CA GLY A 152 4.36 13.64 16.17
C GLY A 152 5.43 14.66 15.78
N ALA A 153 5.06 15.74 15.08
CA ALA A 153 5.98 16.82 14.72
C ALA A 153 6.54 17.53 15.97
N ILE A 154 5.68 17.78 16.95
CA ILE A 154 6.06 18.40 18.25
C ILE A 154 6.96 17.45 19.04
N VAL A 155 6.62 16.16 19.11
CA VAL A 155 7.43 15.14 19.80
C VAL A 155 8.81 14.99 19.14
N ASN A 156 8.87 14.91 17.81
CA ASN A 156 10.13 14.84 17.07
C ASN A 156 10.98 16.09 17.31
N THR A 157 10.36 17.26 17.33
CA THR A 157 11.05 18.51 17.68
C THR A 157 11.61 18.48 19.09
N ASN A 158 10.83 18.01 20.08
CA ASN A 158 11.30 17.90 21.46
C ASN A 158 12.48 16.94 21.62
N ARG A 159 12.52 15.86 20.82
CA ARG A 159 13.67 14.94 20.76
C ARG A 159 14.90 15.60 20.11
N LEU A 160 14.70 16.37 19.05
CA LEU A 160 15.77 17.13 18.40
C LEU A 160 16.30 18.25 19.32
N SER A 161 15.48 18.79 20.21
CA SER A 161 15.86 19.91 21.07
C SER A 161 16.63 19.57 22.34
N GLN A 162 16.92 18.29 22.59
CA GLN A 162 17.71 17.88 23.77
C GLN A 162 19.06 17.35 23.30
N GLY A 163 20.14 18.00 23.74
CA GLY A 163 21.49 17.53 23.50
C GLY A 163 22.55 18.63 23.50
N THR A 164 23.79 18.23 23.75
CA THR A 164 24.98 19.08 23.59
C THR A 164 25.59 18.80 22.22
N GLN A 165 25.85 19.86 21.45
CA GLN A 165 26.52 19.75 20.16
C GLN A 165 27.73 20.70 20.14
N ASP A 166 28.93 20.14 19.96
CA ASP A 166 30.19 20.88 19.75
C ASP A 166 30.44 22.05 20.74
N ASN A 167 30.15 21.82 22.03
CA ASN A 167 30.25 22.77 23.16
C ASN A 167 29.13 23.82 23.27
N VAL A 168 28.07 23.69 22.45
CA VAL A 168 26.83 24.45 22.60
C VAL A 168 25.77 23.54 23.21
N THR A 169 25.23 23.91 24.37
CA THR A 169 24.02 23.28 24.90
C THR A 169 22.81 24.05 24.37
N LEU A 170 21.91 23.33 23.70
CA LEU A 170 20.65 23.85 23.18
C LEU A 170 19.49 23.23 23.96
N ASP A 171 18.69 24.05 24.63
CA ASP A 171 17.51 23.61 25.36
C ASP A 171 16.27 24.35 24.85
N VAL A 172 15.21 23.62 24.50
CA VAL A 172 13.91 24.25 24.21
C VAL A 172 13.32 24.86 25.48
N ASP A 173 12.89 26.11 25.34
CA ASP A 173 12.28 26.87 26.43
C ASP A 173 10.92 26.27 26.86
N GLN A 174 10.45 26.59 28.08
CA GLN A 174 9.25 25.97 28.68
C GLN A 174 7.96 26.17 27.86
N ASP A 175 7.93 27.19 26.99
CA ASP A 175 6.84 27.47 26.07
C ASP A 175 6.70 26.45 24.92
N GLY A 176 7.70 25.58 24.73
CA GLY A 176 7.71 24.49 23.76
C GLY A 176 7.73 24.94 22.29
N PRO A 177 7.94 24.01 21.35
CA PRO A 177 7.81 24.31 19.93
C PRO A 177 6.35 24.63 19.57
N ARG A 178 6.16 25.66 18.76
CA ARG A 178 4.85 26.12 18.26
C ARG A 178 4.81 26.03 16.74
N ARG A 179 3.69 25.57 16.20
CA ARG A 179 3.48 25.44 14.75
C ARG A 179 3.25 26.81 14.12
N ILE A 180 3.82 27.05 12.94
CA ILE A 180 3.48 28.22 12.12
C ILE A 180 2.90 27.74 10.79
N GLY A 181 1.58 27.85 10.62
CA GLY A 181 0.92 27.57 9.34
C GLY A 181 0.54 26.11 9.11
N ASN A 182 0.21 25.74 7.87
CA ASN A 182 -0.18 24.39 7.47
C ASN A 182 1.06 23.57 7.05
N PRO A 183 0.99 22.22 7.07
CA PRO A 183 2.10 21.41 6.55
C PRO A 183 2.37 21.78 5.10
N ILE A 184 3.65 21.89 4.75
CA ILE A 184 4.06 22.20 3.38
C ILE A 184 4.42 20.87 2.72
N ILE A 185 3.71 20.52 1.66
CA ILE A 185 4.05 19.35 0.84
C ILE A 185 5.09 19.80 -0.18
N LEU A 186 6.38 19.72 0.18
CA LEU A 186 7.47 19.97 -0.75
C LEU A 186 7.83 18.66 -1.47
N THR A 187 7.42 18.55 -2.74
CA THR A 187 7.72 17.37 -3.58
C THR A 187 9.22 17.14 -3.79
N THR A 188 10.04 18.18 -3.66
CA THR A 188 11.51 18.13 -3.78
C THR A 188 12.22 17.65 -2.52
N GLU A 189 11.50 17.49 -1.41
CA GLU A 189 12.07 17.03 -0.12
C GLU A 189 11.67 15.59 0.23
N LEU A 190 10.89 14.94 -0.64
CA LEU A 190 10.57 13.52 -0.55
C LEU A 190 11.80 12.71 -0.94
N ASP A 191 12.33 11.95 0.01
CA ASP A 191 13.47 11.06 -0.15
C ASP A 191 13.03 9.64 0.19
N PRO A 192 13.02 8.69 -0.74
CA PRO A 192 12.56 7.32 -0.50
C PRO A 192 13.42 6.55 0.53
N ASP A 193 14.65 6.98 0.79
CA ASP A 193 15.57 6.36 1.76
C ASP A 193 15.45 7.02 3.15
N THR A 194 15.22 8.33 3.21
CA THR A 194 15.11 9.09 4.47
C THR A 194 13.66 9.18 5.00
N ASP A 195 12.66 9.08 4.10
CA ASP A 195 11.23 9.23 4.42
C ASP A 195 10.46 7.93 4.55
N ALA A 196 11.14 6.79 4.59
CA ALA A 196 10.59 5.59 5.19
C ALA A 196 10.63 5.78 6.72
N PRO A 197 9.50 6.07 7.43
CA PRO A 197 9.57 6.32 8.85
C PRO A 197 9.34 5.03 9.64
N ILE A 198 9.97 5.00 10.82
CA ILE A 198 9.69 4.14 11.98
C ILE A 198 8.22 3.72 12.00
N THR A 199 8.01 2.41 11.84
CA THR A 199 6.70 1.75 11.85
C THR A 199 5.83 2.27 13.00
N ALA A 200 4.66 2.83 12.68
CA ALA A 200 3.68 3.27 13.67
C ALA A 200 3.04 2.09 14.41
N ASN A 201 3.12 0.89 13.83
CA ASN A 201 2.89 -0.36 14.52
C ASN A 201 4.23 -0.77 15.15
N PRO A 202 4.49 -0.44 16.43
CA PRO A 202 5.62 -1.06 17.11
C PRO A 202 5.43 -2.58 16.96
N ARG A 203 6.49 -3.27 16.52
CA ARG A 203 6.53 -4.73 16.56
C ARG A 203 5.98 -5.14 17.93
N PRO A 204 4.89 -5.93 18.01
CA PRO A 204 4.40 -6.33 19.31
C PRO A 204 5.54 -7.01 20.03
N ALA A 205 5.80 -6.58 21.27
CA ALA A 205 6.87 -7.16 22.05
C ALA A 205 6.61 -8.68 22.12
N ALA A 206 7.66 -9.49 21.91
CA ALA A 206 7.55 -10.95 22.00
C ALA A 206 6.89 -11.37 23.33
N GLU A 207 7.11 -10.60 24.38
CA GLU A 207 6.49 -10.73 25.70
C GLU A 207 4.95 -10.56 25.69
N THR A 208 4.41 -9.65 24.88
CA THR A 208 2.96 -9.48 24.71
C THR A 208 2.34 -10.69 24.03
N VAL A 209 3.01 -11.24 23.00
CA VAL A 209 2.53 -12.41 22.28
C VAL A 209 2.68 -13.69 23.10
N ALA A 210 3.75 -13.80 23.90
CA ALA A 210 4.00 -14.92 24.82
C ALA A 210 2.94 -15.02 25.92
N SER A 211 2.27 -13.91 26.27
CA SER A 211 1.24 -13.87 27.31
C SER A 211 -0.13 -14.38 26.86
N LEU A 212 -0.33 -14.62 25.57
CA LEU A 212 -1.59 -15.12 25.02
C LEU A 212 -1.74 -16.62 25.27
N ASP A 213 -2.94 -17.03 25.70
CA ASP A 213 -3.32 -18.43 25.65
C ASP A 213 -3.46 -18.92 24.19
N ASP A 214 -3.45 -20.24 24.00
CA ASP A 214 -3.43 -20.85 22.66
C ASP A 214 -4.66 -20.52 21.81
N ASP A 215 -5.84 -20.37 22.42
CA ASP A 215 -7.08 -20.11 21.67
C ASP A 215 -7.10 -18.65 21.21
N THR A 216 -6.79 -17.72 22.11
CA THR A 216 -6.61 -16.30 21.78
C THR A 216 -5.50 -16.10 20.75
N ALA A 217 -4.37 -16.81 20.85
CA ALA A 217 -3.29 -16.73 19.89
C ALA A 217 -3.72 -17.17 18.48
N ARG A 218 -4.55 -18.22 18.34
CA ARG A 218 -5.08 -18.65 17.03
C ARG A 218 -6.03 -17.62 16.44
N GLU A 219 -6.90 -17.02 17.25
CA GLU A 219 -7.81 -15.95 16.80
C GLU A 219 -7.04 -14.71 16.32
N VAL A 220 -6.03 -14.28 17.09
CA VAL A 220 -5.14 -13.17 16.72
C VAL A 220 -4.41 -13.48 15.41
N LEU A 221 -3.85 -14.69 15.27
CA LEU A 221 -3.18 -15.10 14.04
C LEU A 221 -4.12 -15.07 12.83
N ALA A 222 -5.35 -15.57 12.98
CA ALA A 222 -6.35 -15.55 11.91
C ALA A 222 -6.70 -14.11 11.51
N LEU A 223 -6.91 -13.22 12.49
CA LEU A 223 -7.17 -11.80 12.26
C LEU A 223 -6.01 -11.12 11.51
N ARG A 224 -4.77 -11.37 11.94
CA ARG A 224 -3.57 -10.81 11.30
C ARG A 224 -3.38 -11.29 9.87
N ARG A 225 -3.62 -12.57 9.60
CA ARG A 225 -3.59 -13.12 8.23
C ARG A 225 -4.66 -12.49 7.34
N SER A 226 -5.89 -12.37 7.85
CA SER A 226 -6.98 -11.70 7.13
C SER A 226 -6.65 -10.24 6.85
N GLN A 227 -6.06 -9.51 7.82
CA GLN A 227 -5.61 -8.14 7.62
C GLN A 227 -4.56 -8.06 6.51
N LEU A 228 -3.51 -8.88 6.56
CA LEU A 228 -2.47 -8.90 5.54
C LEU A 228 -3.05 -9.21 4.14
N ALA A 229 -3.91 -10.22 4.05
CA ALA A 229 -4.57 -10.59 2.79
C ALA A 229 -5.43 -9.44 2.24
N LEU A 230 -6.26 -8.82 3.08
CA LEU A 230 -7.09 -7.66 2.70
C LEU A 230 -6.26 -6.45 2.27
N THR A 231 -5.10 -6.20 2.91
CA THR A 231 -4.20 -5.12 2.48
C THR A 231 -3.56 -5.42 1.13
N GLN A 232 -3.05 -6.64 0.91
CA GLN A 232 -2.46 -7.04 -0.38
C GLN A 232 -3.50 -6.99 -1.51
N ALA A 233 -4.71 -7.45 -1.20
CA ALA A 233 -5.90 -7.34 -2.03
C ALA A 233 -6.20 -5.88 -2.43
N ALA A 234 -6.34 -4.99 -1.44
CA ALA A 234 -6.61 -3.58 -1.66
C ALA A 234 -5.52 -2.91 -2.51
N ILE A 235 -4.25 -3.22 -2.28
CA ILE A 235 -3.14 -2.73 -3.10
C ILE A 235 -3.33 -3.17 -4.55
N ARG A 236 -3.55 -4.46 -4.81
CA ARG A 236 -3.71 -4.99 -6.18
C ARG A 236 -4.89 -4.36 -6.90
N THR A 237 -6.06 -4.30 -6.29
CA THR A 237 -7.28 -3.76 -6.91
C THR A 237 -7.15 -2.27 -7.25
N THR A 238 -6.43 -1.51 -6.44
CA THR A 238 -6.38 -0.06 -6.58
C THR A 238 -5.13 0.46 -7.30
N THR A 239 -4.08 -0.36 -7.48
CA THR A 239 -2.83 0.03 -8.16
C THR A 239 -3.11 0.61 -9.56
N LEU A 240 -4.01 0.00 -10.33
CA LEU A 240 -4.39 0.50 -11.66
C LEU A 240 -5.05 1.89 -11.65
N MET A 241 -5.72 2.27 -10.55
CA MET A 241 -6.35 3.58 -10.43
C MET A 241 -5.34 4.70 -10.17
N PHE A 242 -4.20 4.37 -9.55
CA PHE A 242 -3.20 5.34 -9.11
C PHE A 242 -2.05 5.52 -10.09
N VAL A 243 -1.61 4.44 -10.76
CA VAL A 243 -0.55 4.50 -11.75
C VAL A 243 -1.08 5.16 -13.04
N ARG A 244 -0.98 6.50 -13.13
CA ARG A 244 -1.41 7.28 -14.29
C ARG A 244 -0.32 7.39 -15.35
N SER A 245 -0.75 7.66 -16.58
CA SER A 245 0.10 7.75 -17.78
C SER A 245 0.96 9.02 -17.83
N VAL A 246 2.29 8.85 -17.90
CA VAL A 246 3.26 9.85 -18.42
C VAL A 246 4.19 9.18 -19.46
N HIS A 247 4.67 9.97 -20.42
CA HIS A 247 5.09 9.71 -21.81
C HIS A 247 6.16 8.65 -22.17
N HIS A 248 6.66 7.81 -21.25
CA HIS A 248 7.87 6.99 -21.52
C HIS A 248 7.80 5.48 -21.25
N VAL A 249 6.65 4.95 -20.78
CA VAL A 249 6.42 3.50 -20.67
C VAL A 249 5.16 3.14 -21.45
N GLU A 250 5.27 2.16 -22.36
CA GLU A 250 4.31 1.92 -23.44
C GLU A 250 2.94 1.38 -22.97
N THR A 251 2.79 0.85 -21.74
CA THR A 251 1.48 0.46 -21.20
C THR A 251 1.30 0.71 -19.69
N VAL A 252 0.06 0.97 -19.23
CA VAL A 252 -0.30 1.13 -17.79
C VAL A 252 -0.05 -0.15 -16.99
N TYR A 253 -0.15 -1.30 -17.64
CA TYR A 253 -0.10 -2.62 -17.03
C TYR A 253 1.30 -3.05 -16.61
N GLU A 254 2.29 -2.84 -17.48
CA GLU A 254 3.70 -3.12 -17.15
C GLU A 254 4.17 -2.27 -15.98
N ARG A 255 3.70 -1.03 -15.86
CA ARG A 255 4.00 -0.17 -14.70
C ARG A 255 3.37 -0.69 -13.42
N ALA A 256 2.12 -1.14 -13.48
CA ALA A 256 1.46 -1.76 -12.34
C ALA A 256 2.20 -3.02 -11.88
N ASP A 257 2.68 -3.85 -12.82
CA ASP A 257 3.47 -5.05 -12.51
C ASP A 257 4.83 -4.69 -11.88
N VAL A 258 5.53 -3.69 -12.41
CA VAL A 258 6.81 -3.20 -11.81
C VAL A 258 6.58 -2.66 -10.40
N PHE A 259 5.50 -1.88 -10.20
CA PHE A 259 5.13 -1.35 -8.88
C PHE A 259 4.81 -2.48 -7.90
N LEU A 260 3.93 -3.42 -8.26
CA LEU A 260 3.59 -4.57 -7.42
C LEU A 260 4.80 -5.45 -7.11
N THR A 261 5.70 -5.64 -8.08
CA THR A 261 6.95 -6.39 -7.89
C THR A 261 7.87 -5.68 -6.90
N GLY A 262 7.96 -4.34 -6.96
CA GLY A 262 8.69 -3.53 -5.96
C GLY A 262 8.17 -3.72 -4.54
N LEU A 263 6.86 -3.94 -4.39
CA LEU A 263 6.23 -4.29 -3.10
C LEU A 263 6.49 -5.74 -2.66
N GLY A 264 7.03 -6.59 -3.54
CA GLY A 264 7.14 -8.04 -3.33
C GLY A 264 5.81 -8.77 -3.52
N LEU A 265 4.85 -8.16 -4.21
CA LEU A 265 3.58 -8.79 -4.58
C LEU A 265 3.68 -9.39 -5.98
N ALA A 266 2.93 -10.47 -6.20
CA ALA A 266 2.74 -11.01 -7.54
C ALA A 266 2.15 -9.95 -8.50
N PRO A 267 2.51 -10.00 -9.81
CA PRO A 267 1.96 -9.11 -10.83
C PRO A 267 0.44 -9.26 -10.94
N LEU A 268 -0.19 -8.35 -11.68
CA LEU A 268 -1.63 -8.42 -11.89
C LEU A 268 -2.00 -9.73 -12.60
N PRO A 269 -3.08 -10.40 -12.17
CA PRO A 269 -3.58 -11.60 -12.82
C PRO A 269 -3.94 -11.29 -14.27
N ARG A 270 -3.37 -12.07 -15.19
CA ARG A 270 -3.58 -11.93 -16.63
C ARG A 270 -4.63 -12.94 -17.07
N ALA A 271 -5.50 -12.53 -17.98
CA ALA A 271 -6.43 -13.43 -18.63
C ALA A 271 -6.49 -13.11 -20.13
N TYR A 272 -6.74 -14.11 -20.95
CA TYR A 272 -7.22 -13.86 -22.30
C TYR A 272 -8.71 -13.58 -22.24
N ARG A 273 -9.14 -12.43 -22.77
CA ARG A 273 -10.55 -12.23 -23.08
C ARG A 273 -10.78 -12.72 -24.51
N ILE A 274 -11.63 -13.74 -24.63
CA ILE A 274 -12.04 -14.31 -25.90
C ILE A 274 -13.49 -13.88 -26.14
N ASP A 275 -13.72 -13.14 -27.22
CA ASP A 275 -15.08 -12.91 -27.70
C ASP A 275 -15.54 -14.12 -28.52
N LEU A 276 -16.68 -14.68 -28.14
CA LEU A 276 -17.25 -15.89 -28.70
C LEU A 276 -18.61 -15.57 -29.31
N HIS A 277 -18.84 -16.09 -30.51
CA HIS A 277 -20.12 -16.09 -31.17
C HIS A 277 -20.59 -17.53 -31.27
N ALA A 278 -21.70 -17.84 -30.61
CA ALA A 278 -22.29 -19.16 -30.64
C ALA A 278 -23.64 -19.11 -31.33
N THR A 279 -23.94 -20.17 -32.07
CA THR A 279 -25.26 -20.45 -32.60
C THR A 279 -25.77 -21.74 -32.00
N VAL A 280 -27.01 -21.72 -31.53
CA VAL A 280 -27.66 -22.87 -30.90
C VAL A 280 -28.95 -23.17 -31.66
N ASP A 281 -29.02 -24.36 -32.25
CA ASP A 281 -30.25 -24.88 -32.81
C ASP A 281 -30.98 -25.72 -31.75
N VAL A 282 -32.17 -25.27 -31.40
CA VAL A 282 -33.05 -25.95 -30.46
C VAL A 282 -34.19 -26.61 -31.21
N LEU A 283 -34.39 -27.91 -30.97
CA LEU A 283 -35.56 -28.63 -31.47
C LEU A 283 -36.63 -28.71 -30.37
N MET A 284 -37.87 -28.39 -30.75
CA MET A 284 -38.99 -28.36 -29.83
C MET A 284 -40.20 -29.09 -30.40
N ILE A 285 -40.94 -29.74 -29.50
CA ILE A 285 -42.26 -30.29 -29.82
C ILE A 285 -43.31 -29.30 -29.32
N ALA A 286 -44.09 -28.74 -30.25
CA ALA A 286 -45.15 -27.78 -29.97
C ALA A 286 -46.20 -27.75 -31.10
N ASP A 287 -47.46 -27.50 -30.73
CA ASP A 287 -48.57 -27.44 -31.69
C ASP A 287 -48.57 -26.17 -32.55
N THR A 288 -47.99 -25.09 -32.02
CA THR A 288 -47.86 -23.82 -32.75
C THR A 288 -46.44 -23.26 -32.66
N MET A 289 -46.09 -22.42 -33.62
CA MET A 289 -44.83 -21.65 -33.61
C MET A 289 -44.72 -20.78 -32.36
N ALA A 290 -45.81 -20.17 -31.91
CA ALA A 290 -45.82 -19.32 -30.72
C ALA A 290 -45.46 -20.13 -29.46
N ASP A 291 -46.03 -21.33 -29.31
CA ASP A 291 -45.73 -22.24 -28.19
C ASP A 291 -44.28 -22.73 -28.24
N ALA A 292 -43.76 -23.03 -29.44
CA ALA A 292 -42.36 -23.40 -29.63
C ALA A 292 -41.42 -22.27 -29.17
N LEU A 293 -41.71 -21.02 -29.56
CA LEU A 293 -40.91 -19.86 -29.19
C LEU A 293 -40.96 -19.57 -27.69
N THR A 294 -42.13 -19.70 -27.04
CA THR A 294 -42.25 -19.52 -25.59
C THR A 294 -41.46 -20.57 -24.82
N ARG A 295 -41.56 -21.84 -25.20
CA ARG A 295 -40.80 -22.93 -24.55
C ARG A 295 -39.29 -22.77 -24.77
N CYS A 296 -38.87 -22.30 -25.95
CA CYS A 296 -37.47 -22.02 -26.22
C CYS A 296 -36.91 -20.97 -25.24
N TRP A 297 -37.61 -19.85 -25.06
CA TRP A 297 -37.20 -18.81 -24.11
C TRP A 297 -37.12 -19.29 -22.66
N GLN A 298 -38.01 -20.21 -22.27
CA GLN A 298 -37.97 -20.79 -20.92
C GLN A 298 -36.77 -21.72 -20.73
N ALA A 299 -36.33 -22.43 -21.76
CA ALA A 299 -35.17 -23.32 -21.70
C ALA A 299 -33.83 -22.55 -21.54
N ASP A 300 -33.78 -21.32 -22.05
CA ASP A 300 -32.62 -20.42 -21.95
C ASP A 300 -32.40 -19.85 -20.53
N GLN A 301 -33.49 -19.60 -19.78
CA GLN A 301 -33.43 -18.94 -18.47
C GLN A 301 -32.96 -19.83 -17.31
N VAL A 302 -32.70 -21.12 -17.52
CA VAL A 302 -32.46 -22.11 -16.44
C VAL A 302 -30.98 -22.53 -16.33
N ALA A 303 -30.12 -22.13 -17.26
CA ALA A 303 -28.71 -22.53 -17.21
C ALA A 303 -27.90 -21.63 -16.27
N GLU A 304 -27.38 -22.23 -15.19
CA GLU A 304 -26.36 -21.59 -14.36
C GLU A 304 -25.06 -21.44 -15.17
N LEU A 305 -24.48 -20.24 -15.16
CA LEU A 305 -23.21 -19.96 -15.80
C LEU A 305 -22.09 -20.72 -15.07
N PRO A 306 -21.14 -21.34 -15.79
CA PRO A 306 -19.99 -21.96 -15.15
C PRO A 306 -19.11 -20.90 -14.49
N THR A 307 -18.58 -21.24 -13.32
CA THR A 307 -17.65 -20.38 -12.56
C THR A 307 -16.25 -20.35 -13.17
N ALA A 308 -15.83 -21.40 -13.87
CA ALA A 308 -14.56 -21.46 -14.59
C ALA A 308 -14.65 -22.27 -15.90
N PRO A 309 -14.20 -21.72 -17.05
CA PRO A 309 -13.81 -20.32 -17.25
C PRO A 309 -15.01 -19.40 -17.06
N ARG A 310 -14.74 -18.16 -16.62
CA ARG A 310 -15.81 -17.17 -16.42
C ARG A 310 -16.42 -16.83 -17.77
N LEU A 311 -17.70 -17.13 -17.93
CA LEU A 311 -18.50 -16.79 -19.10
C LEU A 311 -19.47 -15.68 -18.74
N ASP A 312 -19.42 -14.59 -19.48
CA ASP A 312 -20.46 -13.58 -19.53
C ASP A 312 -21.22 -13.75 -20.85
N THR A 313 -22.54 -13.63 -20.82
CA THR A 313 -23.38 -13.79 -22.01
C THR A 313 -24.28 -12.57 -22.15
N ASP A 314 -24.29 -11.99 -23.34
CA ASP A 314 -25.34 -11.05 -23.70
C ASP A 314 -26.68 -11.83 -23.81
N LYS A 315 -27.79 -11.08 -23.80
CA LYS A 315 -29.11 -11.68 -24.06
C LYS A 315 -29.09 -12.33 -25.45
N PRO A 316 -29.54 -13.59 -25.58
CA PRO A 316 -29.53 -14.25 -26.87
C PRO A 316 -30.45 -13.54 -27.85
N ARG A 317 -30.02 -13.55 -29.12
CA ARG A 317 -30.77 -13.02 -30.23
C ARG A 317 -31.45 -14.17 -30.96
N LEU A 318 -32.78 -14.10 -31.04
CA LEU A 318 -33.56 -14.97 -31.92
C LEU A 318 -33.23 -14.64 -33.38
N LEU A 319 -32.85 -15.65 -34.16
CA LEU A 319 -32.87 -15.50 -35.60
C LEU A 319 -34.32 -15.62 -36.12
N PRO A 320 -34.69 -14.85 -37.14
CA PRO A 320 -36.09 -14.63 -37.51
C PRO A 320 -36.83 -15.86 -38.06
N GLU A 321 -36.14 -16.97 -38.35
CA GLU A 321 -36.71 -18.12 -39.04
C GLU A 321 -36.85 -19.33 -38.11
N ALA A 322 -38.05 -19.51 -37.53
CA ALA A 322 -38.46 -20.79 -36.97
C ALA A 322 -38.84 -21.74 -38.13
N VAL A 323 -38.20 -22.91 -38.21
CA VAL A 323 -38.43 -23.88 -39.29
C VAL A 323 -39.30 -25.02 -38.76
N HIS A 324 -40.49 -25.20 -39.33
CA HIS A 324 -41.32 -26.37 -39.06
C HIS A 324 -40.76 -27.60 -39.79
N LEU A 325 -40.43 -28.64 -39.03
CA LEU A 325 -39.84 -29.89 -39.56
C LEU A 325 -40.87 -31.01 -39.74
N GLY A 326 -42.15 -30.77 -39.41
CA GLY A 326 -43.22 -31.78 -39.42
C GLY A 326 -43.41 -32.46 -38.07
N ASN A 327 -44.53 -33.19 -37.90
CA ASN A 327 -44.88 -33.91 -36.67
C ASN A 327 -44.82 -33.04 -35.39
N HIS A 328 -45.30 -31.79 -35.47
CA HIS A 328 -45.26 -30.83 -34.36
C HIS A 328 -43.82 -30.46 -33.91
N VAL A 329 -42.80 -30.73 -34.73
CA VAL A 329 -41.40 -30.40 -34.44
C VAL A 329 -41.02 -29.08 -35.10
N TRP A 330 -40.41 -28.20 -34.31
CA TRP A 330 -39.90 -26.90 -34.73
C TRP A 330 -38.40 -26.81 -34.44
N ARG A 331 -37.64 -26.21 -35.35
CA ARG A 331 -36.25 -25.79 -35.13
C ARG A 331 -36.20 -24.28 -34.99
N GLN A 332 -35.58 -23.80 -33.93
CA GLN A 332 -35.30 -22.38 -33.71
C GLN A 332 -33.80 -22.19 -33.47
N THR A 333 -33.21 -21.22 -34.18
CA THR A 333 -31.81 -20.85 -34.00
C THR A 333 -31.67 -19.62 -33.12
N PHE A 334 -30.75 -19.70 -32.16
CA PHE A 334 -30.32 -18.61 -31.30
C PHE A 334 -28.90 -18.21 -31.63
N GLU A 335 -28.62 -16.93 -31.55
CA GLU A 335 -27.27 -16.40 -31.56
C GLU A 335 -26.94 -15.86 -30.18
N HIS A 336 -25.80 -16.29 -29.63
CA HIS A 336 -25.26 -15.82 -28.38
C HIS A 336 -23.93 -15.11 -28.66
N THR A 337 -23.80 -13.90 -28.13
CA THR A 337 -22.50 -13.24 -27.98
C THR A 337 -22.04 -13.47 -26.56
N MET A 338 -20.89 -14.09 -26.39
CA MET A 338 -20.35 -14.44 -25.08
C MET A 338 -18.92 -13.91 -24.94
N ARG A 339 -18.51 -13.62 -23.71
CA ARG A 339 -17.13 -13.28 -23.37
C ARG A 339 -16.60 -14.29 -22.39
N ALA A 340 -15.46 -14.88 -22.72
CA ALA A 340 -14.76 -15.82 -21.84
C ALA A 340 -13.46 -15.19 -21.33
N TRP A 341 -13.20 -15.29 -20.03
CA TRP A 341 -11.91 -14.93 -19.44
C TRP A 341 -11.14 -16.19 -19.04
N ILE A 342 -9.96 -16.37 -19.64
CA ILE A 342 -9.14 -17.59 -19.51
C ILE A 342 -7.79 -17.27 -18.86
N ARG A 343 -7.50 -17.85 -17.69
CA ARG A 343 -6.32 -17.52 -16.88
C ARG A 343 -5.14 -18.46 -17.08
N ASP A 344 -5.40 -19.77 -17.10
CA ASP A 344 -4.34 -20.81 -17.10
C ASP A 344 -3.98 -21.32 -18.50
N ALA A 345 -4.18 -20.49 -19.53
CA ALA A 345 -3.83 -20.86 -20.89
C ALA A 345 -2.35 -20.56 -21.14
N ALA A 346 -1.62 -21.58 -21.60
CA ALA A 346 -0.21 -21.46 -21.97
C ALA A 346 0.02 -20.50 -23.15
N ASP A 347 -0.97 -20.39 -24.04
CA ASP A 347 -0.97 -19.52 -25.20
C ASP A 347 -2.39 -19.16 -25.64
N LEU A 348 -2.48 -18.31 -26.66
CA LEU A 348 -3.73 -17.79 -27.22
C LEU A 348 -4.65 -18.88 -27.78
N ASP A 349 -4.08 -19.89 -28.43
CA ASP A 349 -4.85 -20.93 -29.09
C ASP A 349 -5.43 -21.91 -28.06
N THR A 350 -4.66 -22.21 -27.01
CA THR A 350 -5.13 -22.91 -25.81
C THR A 350 -6.28 -22.14 -25.16
N ALA A 351 -6.15 -20.82 -25.02
CA ALA A 351 -7.21 -19.99 -24.46
C ALA A 351 -8.49 -20.02 -25.30
N ARG A 352 -8.38 -19.90 -26.62
CA ARG A 352 -9.51 -20.01 -27.55
C ARG A 352 -10.21 -21.37 -27.41
N ALA A 353 -9.45 -22.46 -27.41
CA ALA A 353 -10.00 -23.80 -27.29
C ALA A 353 -10.75 -23.99 -25.96
N GLN A 354 -10.19 -23.50 -24.85
CA GLN A 354 -10.84 -23.53 -23.54
C GLN A 354 -12.12 -22.69 -23.51
N GLY A 355 -12.10 -21.47 -24.07
CA GLY A 355 -13.29 -20.61 -24.17
C GLY A 355 -14.40 -21.24 -25.00
N VAL A 356 -14.06 -21.81 -26.17
CA VAL A 356 -15.00 -22.52 -27.04
C VAL A 356 -15.60 -23.73 -26.34
N ALA A 357 -14.77 -24.55 -25.68
CA ALA A 357 -15.23 -25.74 -24.97
C ALA A 357 -16.19 -25.40 -23.82
N ALA A 358 -15.89 -24.36 -23.05
CA ALA A 358 -16.74 -23.94 -21.95
C ALA A 358 -18.06 -23.31 -22.42
N ALA A 359 -18.03 -22.49 -23.48
CA ALA A 359 -19.25 -21.96 -24.07
C ALA A 359 -20.12 -23.08 -24.65
N ALA A 360 -19.51 -24.07 -25.31
CA ALA A 360 -20.22 -25.24 -25.78
C ALA A 360 -20.83 -26.03 -24.62
N ASP A 361 -20.10 -26.29 -23.54
CA ASP A 361 -20.61 -26.99 -22.36
C ASP A 361 -21.78 -26.22 -21.72
N TYR A 362 -21.67 -24.91 -21.54
CA TYR A 362 -22.75 -24.06 -21.03
C TYR A 362 -24.00 -24.13 -21.92
N LEU A 363 -23.84 -23.97 -23.24
CA LEU A 363 -24.97 -24.01 -24.17
C LEU A 363 -25.56 -25.42 -24.32
N MET A 364 -24.78 -26.46 -24.08
CA MET A 364 -25.27 -27.84 -24.00
C MET A 364 -26.05 -28.13 -22.70
N ARG A 365 -25.84 -27.33 -21.64
CA ARG A 365 -26.61 -27.40 -20.37
C ARG A 365 -27.94 -26.66 -20.44
N LEU A 366 -28.20 -25.90 -21.51
CA LEU A 366 -29.55 -25.46 -21.83
C LEU A 366 -30.47 -26.69 -21.77
N ARG A 367 -31.66 -26.55 -21.19
CA ARG A 367 -32.58 -27.68 -21.02
C ARG A 367 -33.75 -27.65 -22.01
N PRO A 368 -33.53 -27.71 -23.34
CA PRO A 368 -34.63 -27.98 -24.23
C PRO A 368 -35.10 -29.44 -24.09
N PRO A 369 -36.33 -29.75 -24.53
CA PRO A 369 -36.89 -31.11 -24.51
C PRO A 369 -36.12 -32.10 -25.41
N THR A 370 -35.18 -31.62 -26.22
CA THR A 370 -34.28 -32.42 -27.06
C THR A 370 -32.85 -31.89 -26.93
N GLN A 371 -31.86 -32.69 -27.32
CA GLN A 371 -30.46 -32.28 -27.26
C GLN A 371 -30.20 -31.16 -28.29
N PRO A 372 -29.67 -29.98 -27.88
CA PRO A 372 -29.40 -28.88 -28.79
C PRO A 372 -28.19 -29.19 -29.69
N VAL A 373 -28.17 -28.60 -30.89
CA VAL A 373 -26.97 -28.58 -31.74
C VAL A 373 -26.29 -27.23 -31.56
N VAL A 374 -25.06 -27.26 -31.05
CA VAL A 374 -24.31 -26.06 -30.67
C VAL A 374 -23.12 -25.88 -31.60
N THR A 375 -22.97 -24.69 -32.17
CA THR A 375 -21.77 -24.28 -32.92
C THR A 375 -21.20 -23.01 -32.29
N VAL A 376 -19.95 -23.07 -31.82
CA VAL A 376 -19.27 -21.93 -31.19
C VAL A 376 -18.05 -21.53 -32.02
N THR A 377 -17.91 -20.24 -32.30
CA THR A 377 -16.78 -19.65 -33.02
C THR A 377 -16.15 -18.54 -32.17
N ALA A 378 -14.82 -18.56 -32.03
CA ALA A 378 -14.08 -17.47 -31.40
C ALA A 378 -13.73 -16.39 -32.45
N VAL A 379 -14.05 -15.13 -32.17
CA VAL A 379 -13.97 -14.06 -33.18
C VAL A 379 -12.78 -13.11 -32.96
N SER A 380 -12.34 -12.89 -31.73
CA SER A 380 -11.04 -12.27 -31.49
C SER A 380 -10.63 -12.42 -30.04
N PRO A 381 -9.35 -12.72 -29.77
CA PRO A 381 -8.81 -12.63 -28.43
C PRO A 381 -7.94 -11.39 -28.24
N GLU A 382 -8.05 -10.77 -27.08
CA GLU A 382 -7.07 -9.81 -26.60
C GLU A 382 -6.58 -10.26 -25.22
N PRO A 383 -5.26 -10.29 -24.96
CA PRO A 383 -4.77 -10.41 -23.59
C PRO A 383 -5.23 -9.16 -22.83
N VAL A 384 -5.96 -9.37 -21.73
CA VAL A 384 -6.47 -8.27 -20.89
C VAL A 384 -6.18 -8.56 -19.42
N ILE A 385 -6.23 -7.52 -18.61
CA ILE A 385 -6.29 -7.71 -17.17
C ILE A 385 -7.71 -8.07 -16.78
N ASP A 386 -7.84 -9.09 -15.94
CA ASP A 386 -9.12 -9.44 -15.35
C ASP A 386 -9.47 -8.42 -14.24
N HIS A 387 -10.18 -7.36 -14.61
CA HIS A 387 -10.61 -6.28 -13.70
C HIS A 387 -11.67 -6.69 -12.67
N LEU A 388 -12.27 -7.88 -12.83
CA LEU A 388 -13.39 -8.36 -12.03
C LEU A 388 -12.96 -9.33 -10.91
N LEU A 389 -11.68 -9.34 -10.57
CA LEU A 389 -11.23 -10.03 -9.37
C LEU A 389 -11.62 -9.23 -8.13
N ASP A 390 -12.58 -9.80 -7.39
CA ASP A 390 -12.64 -9.69 -5.95
C ASP A 390 -11.48 -10.53 -5.38
N PRO A 391 -10.47 -9.88 -4.78
CA PRO A 391 -9.32 -10.56 -4.18
C PRO A 391 -9.67 -11.41 -2.93
N ALA A 392 -10.95 -11.56 -2.57
CA ALA A 392 -11.42 -12.50 -1.54
C ALA A 392 -11.77 -13.91 -2.06
N THR A 393 -11.77 -14.12 -3.39
CA THR A 393 -12.19 -15.41 -4.01
C THR A 393 -11.07 -16.24 -4.62
N ASP A 394 -9.86 -15.67 -4.72
CA ASP A 394 -8.57 -16.39 -4.89
C ASP A 394 -7.78 -16.28 -3.57
#